data_AF-A0A8T0WKF3-F1
#
_entry.id   AF-A0A8T0WKF3-F1
#
_cell.length_a   1.000
_cell.length_b   1.000
_cell.length_c   1.000
_cell.angle_alpha   90.00
_cell.angle_beta   90.00
_cell.angle_gamma   90.00
#
_symmetry.space_group_name_H-M   'P 1'
#
loop_
_entity.id
_entity.type
_entity.pdbx_description
1 polymer ?
#
loop_
_entity_poly.entity_id
_entity_poly.type
_entity_poly.pdbx_seq_one_letter_code
_entity_poly.pdbx_strand_id
1 'polypeptide(L)'
;MANAAETIDHLLLQCVFRREFWFCLFSWIGLQAFPPQPRETSFHFWWKKVSNAASDMLRKGTNSLIILGAWSLWTYRNKCVFDGAAPNVAGALAVAEDEIKEGRGLWWGLEDYPSSMPLL
;
A
#
# COMPACT_ATOMS: atom_id res chain seq x y z
N MET A 1 -23.20 9.49 12.54
CA MET A 1 -22.16 9.06 11.59
C MET A 1 -21.21 8.16 12.37
N ALA A 2 -21.40 6.85 12.28
CA ALA A 2 -20.68 5.90 13.12
C ALA A 2 -19.21 5.85 12.72
N ASN A 3 -18.32 6.04 13.69
CA ASN A 3 -16.88 5.87 13.54
C ASN A 3 -16.62 4.37 13.34
N ALA A 4 -16.62 3.92 12.08
CA ALA A 4 -16.26 2.54 11.77
C ALA A 4 -14.84 2.30 12.26
N ALA A 5 -14.62 1.24 13.03
CA ALA A 5 -13.29 0.87 13.52
C ALA A 5 -12.29 0.95 12.36
N GLU A 6 -11.20 1.69 12.56
CA GLU A 6 -10.18 1.93 11.55
C GLU A 6 -9.35 0.66 11.30
N THR A 7 -9.98 -0.36 10.71
CA THR A 7 -9.32 -1.62 10.37
C THR A 7 -8.36 -1.40 9.20
N ILE A 8 -7.25 -2.13 9.17
CA ILE A 8 -6.27 -2.15 8.06
C ILE A 8 -6.95 -2.15 6.69
N ASP A 9 -8.06 -2.88 6.54
CA ASP A 9 -8.84 -2.95 5.31
C ASP A 9 -9.44 -1.58 4.91
N HIS A 10 -10.02 -0.85 5.86
CA HIS A 10 -10.49 0.51 5.66
C HIS A 10 -9.32 1.47 5.36
N LEU A 11 -8.17 1.24 6.00
CA LEU A 11 -6.97 2.05 5.81
C LEU A 11 -6.18 1.74 4.55
N LEU A 12 -6.46 0.66 3.82
CA LEU A 12 -5.69 0.31 2.62
C LEU A 12 -6.54 0.13 1.37
N LEU A 13 -7.84 -0.19 1.49
CA LEU A 13 -8.67 -0.57 0.34
C LEU A 13 -9.97 0.23 0.18
N GLN A 14 -10.63 0.62 1.27
CA GLN A 14 -12.03 1.03 1.18
C GLN A 14 -12.25 2.49 0.72
N CYS A 15 -11.25 3.35 0.82
CA CYS A 15 -11.34 4.74 0.35
C CYS A 15 -11.09 4.86 -1.17
N VAL A 16 -11.86 5.71 -1.85
CA VAL A 16 -11.69 6.01 -3.29
C VAL A 16 -10.26 6.45 -3.60
N PHE A 17 -9.70 7.29 -2.73
CA PHE A 17 -8.30 7.72 -2.74
C PHE A 17 -7.31 6.56 -2.86
N ARG A 18 -7.50 5.50 -2.06
CA ARG A 18 -6.56 4.38 -2.00
C ARG A 18 -6.71 3.47 -3.21
N ARG A 19 -7.93 3.27 -3.69
CA ARG A 19 -8.17 2.53 -4.94
C ARG A 19 -7.49 3.20 -6.13
N GLU A 20 -7.58 4.53 -6.21
CA GLU A 20 -6.90 5.32 -7.24
C GLU A 20 -5.37 5.24 -7.11
N PHE A 21 -4.83 5.35 -5.89
CA PHE A 21 -3.41 5.12 -5.63
C PHE A 21 -2.95 3.74 -6.11
N TRP A 22 -3.66 2.66 -5.75
CA TRP A 22 -3.32 1.30 -6.19
C TRP A 22 -3.38 1.16 -7.70
N PHE A 23 -4.42 1.70 -8.34
CA PHE A 23 -4.52 1.72 -9.80
C PHE A 23 -3.30 2.39 -10.43
N CYS A 24 -2.92 3.59 -9.98
CA CYS A 24 -1.75 4.29 -10.48
C CYS A 24 -0.44 3.53 -10.19
N LEU A 25 -0.27 2.97 -8.99
CA LEU A 25 0.93 2.22 -8.61
C LEU A 25 1.11 0.95 -9.47
N PHE A 26 0.04 0.20 -9.71
CA PHE A 26 0.09 -0.96 -10.61
C PHE A 26 0.27 -0.57 -12.09
N SER A 27 0.06 0.70 -12.45
CA SER A 27 0.20 1.17 -13.84
C SER A 27 1.66 1.22 -14.26
N TRP A 28 2.53 1.51 -13.31
CA TRP A 28 3.97 1.58 -13.51
C TRP A 28 4.58 0.25 -13.94
N ILE A 29 3.94 -0.87 -13.59
CA ILE A 29 4.39 -2.21 -13.96
C ILE A 29 3.43 -2.92 -14.93
N GLY A 30 2.47 -2.19 -15.51
CA GLY A 30 1.52 -2.75 -16.47
C GLY A 30 0.45 -3.69 -15.89
N LEU A 31 0.28 -3.75 -14.56
CA LEU A 31 -0.69 -4.62 -13.86
C LEU A 31 -2.03 -3.92 -13.55
N GLN A 32 -2.54 -3.14 -14.50
CA GLN A 32 -3.80 -2.38 -14.36
C GLN A 32 -5.05 -3.21 -14.12
N ALA A 33 -4.97 -4.53 -14.29
CA ALA A 33 -6.09 -5.44 -14.10
C ALA A 33 -6.40 -5.77 -12.62
N PHE A 34 -5.53 -5.39 -11.67
CA PHE A 34 -5.62 -5.85 -10.27
C PHE A 34 -5.83 -4.80 -9.16
N PRO A 35 -6.38 -3.58 -9.42
CA PRO A 35 -6.69 -2.68 -8.33
C PRO A 35 -7.78 -3.28 -7.41
N PRO A 36 -7.80 -2.90 -6.12
CA PRO A 36 -8.85 -3.34 -5.21
C PRO A 36 -10.22 -2.95 -5.73
N GLN A 37 -11.11 -3.93 -5.86
CA GLN A 37 -12.49 -3.64 -6.25
C GLN A 37 -13.30 -3.15 -5.04
N PRO A 38 -14.38 -2.36 -5.23
CA PRO A 38 -15.23 -1.90 -4.12
C PRO A 38 -15.83 -3.01 -3.26
N ARG A 39 -15.90 -4.24 -3.79
CA ARG A 39 -16.39 -5.43 -3.10
C ARG A 39 -15.33 -6.11 -2.23
N GLU A 40 -14.05 -5.74 -2.37
CA GLU A 40 -12.96 -6.34 -1.62
C GLU A 40 -12.82 -5.63 -0.28
N THR A 41 -13.29 -6.30 0.76
CA THR A 41 -13.29 -5.80 2.13
C THR A 41 -12.12 -6.29 2.95
N SER A 42 -11.24 -7.14 2.39
CA SER A 42 -10.08 -7.73 3.08
C SER A 42 -8.80 -7.60 2.27
N PHE A 43 -7.81 -6.90 2.83
CA PHE A 43 -6.47 -6.69 2.30
C PHE A 43 -5.75 -8.01 2.11
N HIS A 44 -5.83 -8.90 3.10
CA HIS A 44 -5.21 -10.22 3.01
C HIS A 44 -5.81 -11.07 1.86
N PHE A 45 -7.13 -11.05 1.70
CA PHE A 45 -7.79 -11.81 0.63
C PHE A 45 -7.47 -11.23 -0.76
N TRP A 46 -7.51 -9.90 -0.89
CA TRP A 46 -7.11 -9.21 -2.11
C TRP A 46 -5.65 -9.49 -2.48
N TRP A 47 -4.72 -9.34 -1.52
CA TRP A 47 -3.31 -9.64 -1.74
C TRP A 47 -3.13 -11.09 -2.20
N LYS A 48 -3.71 -12.07 -1.49
CA LYS A 48 -3.64 -13.48 -1.89
C LYS A 48 -4.15 -13.72 -3.32
N LYS A 49 -5.25 -13.07 -3.71
CA LYS A 49 -5.82 -13.15 -5.05
C LYS A 49 -4.84 -12.59 -6.11
N VAL A 50 -4.27 -11.41 -5.87
CA VAL A 50 -3.31 -10.79 -6.80
C VAL A 50 -2.01 -11.61 -6.88
N SER A 51 -1.52 -12.12 -5.75
CA SER A 51 -0.32 -12.96 -5.67
C SER A 51 -0.49 -14.29 -6.41
N ASN A 52 -1.68 -14.90 -6.33
CA ASN A 52 -2.01 -16.14 -7.04
C ASN A 52 -2.26 -15.93 -8.54
N ALA A 53 -2.68 -14.73 -8.95
CA ALA A 53 -2.87 -14.38 -10.36
C ALA A 53 -1.54 -14.06 -11.06
N ALA A 54 -0.50 -13.68 -10.31
CA ALA A 54 0.84 -13.47 -10.82
C ALA A 54 1.56 -14.80 -11.06
N SER A 55 2.36 -14.88 -12.14
CA SER A 55 3.26 -16.02 -12.36
C SER A 55 4.31 -16.10 -11.25
N ASP A 56 4.91 -17.27 -11.01
CA ASP A 56 5.92 -17.44 -9.95
C ASP A 56 7.07 -16.42 -10.04
N MET A 57 7.45 -16.02 -11.26
CA MET A 57 8.49 -15.04 -11.54
C MET A 57 8.06 -13.61 -11.18
N LEU A 58 6.79 -13.26 -11.40
CA LEU A 58 6.24 -11.93 -11.07
C LEU A 58 5.68 -11.83 -9.65
N ARG A 59 5.41 -12.97 -9.00
CA ARG A 59 4.83 -13.04 -7.65
C ARG A 59 5.68 -12.30 -6.61
N LYS A 60 7.01 -12.48 -6.66
CA LYS A 60 7.92 -11.78 -5.75
C LYS A 60 7.85 -10.26 -5.93
N GLY A 61 7.97 -9.77 -7.18
CA GLY A 61 7.89 -8.34 -7.47
C GLY A 61 6.52 -7.73 -7.13
N THR A 62 5.45 -8.48 -7.37
CA THR A 62 4.08 -8.07 -7.02
C THR A 62 3.89 -7.95 -5.51
N ASN A 63 4.39 -8.92 -4.73
CA ASN A 63 4.34 -8.87 -3.27
C ASN A 63 5.16 -7.70 -2.73
N SER A 64 6.36 -7.45 -3.27
CA SER A 64 7.17 -6.29 -2.90
C SER A 64 6.47 -4.97 -3.21
N LEU A 65 5.80 -4.86 -4.37
CA LEU A 65 5.05 -3.66 -4.74
C LEU A 65 3.83 -3.45 -3.83
N ILE A 66 3.13 -4.52 -3.42
CA ILE A 66 2.02 -4.44 -2.46
C ILE A 66 2.53 -3.96 -1.10
N ILE A 67 3.67 -4.46 -0.62
CA ILE A 67 4.27 -4.00 0.64
C ILE A 67 4.66 -2.53 0.53
N LEU A 68 5.31 -2.13 -0.57
CA LEU A 68 5.71 -0.74 -0.80
C LEU A 68 4.49 0.19 -0.88
N GLY A 69 3.43 -0.20 -1.59
CA GLY A 69 2.21 0.59 -1.69
C GLY A 69 1.50 0.76 -0.34
N ALA A 70 1.45 -0.30 0.48
CA ALA A 70 0.89 -0.22 1.83
C ALA A 70 1.73 0.71 2.72
N TRP A 71 3.05 0.63 2.62
CA TRP A 71 3.98 1.52 3.31
C TRP A 71 3.81 2.98 2.90
N SER A 72 3.75 3.28 1.60
CA SER A 72 3.56 4.65 1.09
C SER A 72 2.22 5.23 1.56
N LEU A 73 1.15 4.44 1.54
CA LEU A 73 -0.16 4.85 2.04
C LEU A 73 -0.16 5.12 3.55
N TRP A 74 0.59 4.33 4.31
CA TRP A 74 0.76 4.51 5.76
C TRP A 74 1.56 5.78 6.06
N THR A 75 2.73 5.93 5.45
CA THR A 75 3.61 7.10 5.61
C THR A 75 2.91 8.39 5.20
N TYR A 76 2.21 8.38 4.07
CA TYR A 76 1.47 9.53 3.58
C TYR A 76 0.29 9.90 4.50
N ARG A 77 -0.43 8.89 5.03
CA ARG A 77 -1.48 9.11 6.03
C ARG A 77 -0.90 9.75 7.29
N ASN A 78 0.24 9.26 7.78
CA ASN A 78 0.88 9.84 8.97
C ASN A 78 1.23 11.31 8.73
N LYS A 79 1.79 11.66 7.57
CA LYS A 79 2.01 13.07 7.19
C LYS A 79 0.70 13.89 7.18
N CYS A 80 -0.40 13.33 6.68
CA CYS A 80 -1.69 14.03 6.70
C CYS A 80 -2.20 14.29 8.13
N VAL A 81 -1.98 13.34 9.05
CA VAL A 81 -2.42 13.45 10.45
C VAL A 81 -1.53 14.39 11.26
N PHE A 82 -0.20 14.32 11.09
CA PHE A 82 0.76 15.09 11.89
C PHE A 82 1.06 16.47 11.32
N ASP A 83 1.10 16.63 9.99
CA ASP A 83 1.47 17.87 9.31
C ASP A 83 0.25 18.63 8.74
N GLY A 84 -0.96 18.10 8.93
CA GLY A 84 -2.21 18.69 8.42
C GLY A 84 -2.33 18.70 6.89
N ALA A 85 -1.52 17.89 6.20
CA ALA A 85 -1.58 17.79 4.75
C ALA A 85 -2.93 17.22 4.27
N ALA A 86 -3.47 17.79 3.19
CA ALA A 86 -4.68 17.27 2.56
C ALA A 86 -4.39 15.96 1.82
N PRO A 87 -5.27 14.94 1.92
CA PRO A 87 -5.07 13.66 1.25
C PRO A 87 -5.08 13.83 -0.28
N ASN A 88 -3.94 13.62 -0.92
CA ASN A 88 -3.73 13.79 -2.37
C ASN A 88 -2.94 12.60 -2.97
N VAL A 89 -3.46 12.04 -4.08
CA VAL A 89 -2.98 10.76 -4.63
C VAL A 89 -1.57 10.92 -5.18
N ALA A 90 -1.29 12.07 -5.80
CA ALA A 90 0.02 12.43 -6.31
C ALA A 90 1.11 12.41 -5.22
N GLY A 91 0.77 12.81 -3.99
CA GLY A 91 1.67 12.85 -2.86
C GLY A 91 1.94 11.47 -2.28
N ALA A 92 0.92 10.60 -2.24
CA ALA A 92 1.11 9.19 -1.89
C ALA A 92 1.97 8.47 -2.95
N LEU A 93 1.76 8.75 -4.23
CA LEU A 93 2.59 8.23 -5.32
C LEU A 93 4.01 8.79 -5.27
N ALA A 94 4.19 10.07 -4.97
CA ALA A 94 5.52 10.67 -4.80
C ALA A 94 6.31 9.97 -3.68
N VAL A 95 5.65 9.62 -2.56
CA VAL A 95 6.28 8.79 -1.53
C VAL A 95 6.69 7.43 -2.10
N ALA A 96 5.81 6.76 -2.85
CA ALA A 96 6.17 5.48 -3.49
C ALA A 96 7.34 5.61 -4.48
N GLU A 97 7.38 6.67 -5.29
CA GLU A 97 8.49 6.94 -6.20
C GLU A 97 9.80 7.19 -5.47
N ASP A 98 9.77 7.98 -4.39
CA ASP A 98 10.95 8.28 -3.59
C ASP A 98 11.48 7.02 -2.91
N GLU A 99 10.61 6.15 -2.37
CA GLU A 99 11.02 4.84 -1.83
C GLU A 99 11.67 3.92 -2.88
N ILE A 100 11.20 3.98 -4.13
CA ILE A 100 11.77 3.22 -5.26
C ILE A 100 13.12 3.82 -5.68
N LYS A 101 13.20 5.15 -5.84
CA LYS A 101 14.40 5.87 -6.30
C LYS A 101 15.53 5.81 -5.28
N GLU A 102 15.21 5.94 -4.00
CA GLU A 102 16.20 5.86 -2.92
C GLU A 102 16.62 4.41 -2.60
N GLY A 103 16.08 3.42 -3.32
CA GLY A 103 16.41 2.01 -3.10
C GLY A 103 16.00 1.51 -1.71
N ARG A 104 15.17 2.25 -0.97
CA ARG A 104 14.69 1.86 0.36
C ARG A 104 13.73 0.66 0.31
N GLY A 105 13.30 0.24 -0.88
CA GLY A 105 12.71 -1.09 -1.08
C GLY A 105 13.67 -2.28 -0.85
N LEU A 106 14.98 -2.03 -0.68
CA LEU A 106 16.02 -3.03 -0.40
C LEU A 106 16.36 -3.21 1.09
N TRP A 107 15.70 -2.52 2.02
CA TRP A 107 15.80 -2.79 3.47
C TRP A 107 15.05 -4.07 3.91
N TRP A 108 15.04 -5.11 3.06
CA TRP A 108 14.65 -6.47 3.45
C TRP A 108 15.88 -7.41 3.47
N GLY A 109 17.00 -6.89 4.00
CA GLY A 109 17.99 -7.72 4.69
C GLY A 109 17.50 -7.93 6.12
N LEU A 110 17.17 -9.17 6.46
CA LEU A 110 16.81 -9.62 7.80
C LEU A 110 17.93 -9.30 8.81
N GLU A 111 17.81 -8.20 9.55
CA GLU A 111 18.37 -7.97 10.90
C GLU A 111 17.88 -6.57 11.34
N ASP A 112 17.40 -6.46 12.58
CA ASP A 112 16.89 -5.24 13.22
C ASP A 112 15.47 -4.74 12.84
N TYR A 113 14.49 -5.55 13.25
CA TYR A 113 13.13 -5.08 13.56
C TYR A 113 13.18 -4.16 14.80
N PRO A 114 12.88 -2.85 14.72
CA PRO A 114 12.95 -1.97 15.88
C PRO A 114 11.78 -2.26 16.85
N SER A 115 12.14 -2.52 18.11
CA SER A 115 11.30 -2.94 19.24
C SER A 115 10.20 -1.95 19.69
N SER A 116 9.79 -0.99 18.87
CA SER A 116 8.91 0.12 19.28
C SER A 116 7.67 0.31 18.39
N MET A 117 7.14 -0.78 17.83
CA MET A 117 5.78 -0.78 17.29
C MET A 117 4.78 -1.10 18.41
N PRO A 118 3.86 -0.18 18.80
CA PRO A 118 2.80 -0.51 19.74
C PRO A 118 1.77 -1.40 19.06
N LEU A 119 1.67 -2.62 19.59
CA LEU A 119 0.64 -3.61 19.26
C LEU A 119 -0.71 -3.13 19.78
N LEU A 120 -1.65 -2.87 18.87
CA LEU A 120 -3.09 -3.00 19.12
C LEU A 120 -3.74 -3.68 17.93
#